data_AF-A0A7L4CQI8-F1
#
_entry.id   AF-A0A7L4CQI8-F1
#
_cell.length_a   1.000
_cell.length_b   1.000
_cell.length_c   1.000
_cell.angle_alpha   90.00
_cell.angle_beta   90.00
_cell.angle_gamma   90.00
#
_symmetry.space_group_name_H-M   'P 1'
#
loop_
_entity.id
_entity.type
_entity.pdbx_description
1 polymer ?
#
loop_
_entity_poly.entity_id
_entity_poly.type
_entity_poly.pdbx_seq_one_letter_code
_entity_poly.pdbx_strand_id
1 'polypeptide(L)'
;IQCHPAGCPFGQTCGLNKGVRGCVEQPGRCTLAPSSRFVSFDGATDTTTATSVYVVTSLCDPQHPTWFRLLADVGEIRDRPAVVALHLFSSQAFVTIKKDKKIWVNGVPATLPVEISSTLTITETRGTIWVTQKPEFNIGLSPSGEVTVTVAQELSRNLCGFCGNYDGDAANDLRGPDGKLVGNVVAAAKAWRAPDFTY
;
A
#
# COMPACT_ATOMS: atom_id res chain seq x y z
N ILE A 1 -16.95 -41.04 -11.71
CA ILE A 1 -16.74 -39.57 -11.65
C ILE A 1 -15.91 -39.30 -10.40
N GLN A 2 -14.75 -38.68 -10.55
CA GLN A 2 -13.80 -38.45 -9.45
C GLN A 2 -13.63 -36.94 -9.29
N CYS A 3 -14.24 -36.40 -8.23
CA CYS A 3 -14.15 -34.97 -7.93
C CYS A 3 -12.84 -34.67 -7.22
N HIS A 4 -12.16 -33.62 -7.68
CA HIS A 4 -10.96 -33.09 -7.02
C HIS A 4 -11.32 -31.76 -6.38
N PRO A 5 -10.68 -31.39 -5.25
CA PRO A 5 -10.83 -30.06 -4.67
C PRO A 5 -10.44 -29.01 -5.70
N ALA A 6 -11.38 -28.16 -6.10
CA ALA A 6 -11.13 -27.02 -6.96
C ALA A 6 -11.01 -25.76 -6.09
N GLY A 7 -9.80 -25.19 -6.05
CA GLY A 7 -9.54 -23.88 -5.46
C GLY A 7 -9.65 -22.78 -6.51
N CYS A 8 -9.82 -21.55 -6.07
CA CYS A 8 -9.68 -20.41 -6.96
C CYS A 8 -8.20 -20.14 -7.27
N PRO A 9 -7.88 -19.65 -8.48
CA PRO A 9 -6.54 -19.15 -8.78
C PRO A 9 -6.09 -18.08 -7.78
N PHE A 10 -4.79 -17.85 -7.71
CA PHE A 10 -4.23 -16.74 -6.92
C PHE A 10 -4.94 -15.42 -7.26
N GLY A 11 -5.12 -14.57 -6.25
CA GLY A 11 -5.83 -13.29 -6.38
C GLY A 11 -7.34 -13.45 -6.56
N GLN A 12 -7.92 -14.64 -6.37
CA GLN A 12 -9.36 -14.87 -6.42
C GLN A 12 -9.85 -15.63 -5.20
N THR A 13 -11.07 -15.33 -4.77
CA THR A 13 -11.77 -16.08 -3.71
C THR A 13 -13.10 -16.60 -4.22
N CYS A 14 -13.57 -17.69 -3.60
CA CYS A 14 -14.90 -18.22 -3.90
C CYS A 14 -15.95 -17.22 -3.41
N GLY A 15 -16.64 -16.60 -4.36
CA GLY A 15 -17.66 -15.59 -4.11
C GLY A 15 -18.85 -15.76 -5.03
N LEU A 16 -19.89 -14.94 -4.83
CA LEU A 16 -21.02 -14.88 -5.73
C LEU A 16 -20.75 -13.84 -6.82
N ASN A 17 -20.76 -14.27 -8.07
CA ASN A 17 -20.77 -13.38 -9.23
C ASN A 17 -22.12 -13.52 -9.94
N LYS A 18 -22.95 -12.46 -9.90
CA LYS A 18 -24.32 -12.46 -10.46
C LYS A 18 -25.18 -13.65 -10.01
N GLY A 19 -25.04 -14.07 -8.75
CA GLY A 19 -25.81 -15.17 -8.15
C GLY A 19 -25.23 -16.57 -8.36
N VAL A 20 -24.13 -16.72 -9.12
CA VAL A 20 -23.43 -17.99 -9.32
C VAL A 20 -22.15 -18.01 -8.48
N ARG A 21 -21.88 -19.13 -7.78
CA ARG A 21 -20.60 -19.33 -7.09
C ARG A 21 -19.49 -19.49 -8.11
N GLY A 22 -18.49 -18.63 -8.04
CA GLY A 22 -17.32 -18.66 -8.90
C GLY A 22 -16.15 -17.98 -8.22
N CYS A 23 -15.03 -17.94 -8.92
CA CYS A 23 -13.86 -17.23 -8.43
C CYS A 23 -14.00 -15.75 -8.77
N VAL A 24 -13.91 -14.91 -7.74
CA VAL A 24 -14.04 -13.46 -7.84
C VAL A 24 -12.69 -12.85 -7.45
N GLU A 25 -12.22 -11.90 -8.26
CA GLU A 25 -10.99 -11.18 -8.01
C GLU A 25 -10.99 -10.53 -6.63
N GLN A 26 -9.88 -10.69 -5.93
CA GLN A 26 -9.58 -10.07 -4.67
C GLN A 26 -8.37 -9.17 -4.86
N PRO A 27 -8.53 -7.85 -4.71
CA PRO A 27 -7.40 -6.96 -4.81
C PRO A 27 -6.42 -7.22 -3.65
N GLY A 28 -5.12 -7.06 -3.91
CA GLY A 28 -4.10 -7.15 -2.88
C GLY A 28 -4.34 -6.05 -1.85
N ARG A 29 -4.28 -6.37 -0.56
CA ARG A 29 -4.49 -5.38 0.52
C ARG A 29 -3.33 -5.41 1.51
N CYS A 30 -2.63 -4.30 1.65
CA CYS A 30 -1.62 -4.07 2.67
C CYS A 30 -2.10 -3.01 3.68
N THR A 31 -1.77 -3.18 4.95
CA THR A 31 -2.10 -2.21 6.00
C THR A 31 -0.92 -1.91 6.91
N LEU A 32 -0.84 -0.64 7.33
CA LEU A 32 0.03 -0.18 8.40
C LEU A 32 -0.82 0.61 9.39
N ALA A 33 -1.21 -0.03 10.48
CA ALA A 33 -2.08 0.53 11.51
C ALA A 33 -1.27 1.12 12.69
N PRO A 34 -1.88 2.00 13.50
CA PRO A 34 -1.25 2.54 14.71
C PRO A 34 -0.75 1.46 15.65
N SER A 35 0.24 1.81 16.47
CA SER A 35 1.03 0.82 17.23
C SER A 35 1.72 -0.19 16.31
N SER A 36 1.99 0.24 15.08
CA SER A 36 2.82 -0.46 14.10
C SER A 36 2.35 -1.86 13.71
N ARG A 37 1.05 -2.13 13.74
CA ARG A 37 0.53 -3.41 13.24
C ARG A 37 0.59 -3.40 11.73
N PHE A 38 1.34 -4.33 11.18
CA PHE A 38 1.58 -4.45 9.74
C PHE A 38 0.90 -5.71 9.20
N VAL A 39 0.35 -5.61 8.00
CA VAL A 39 -0.11 -6.74 7.18
C VAL A 39 0.35 -6.50 5.74
N SER A 40 1.14 -7.42 5.18
CA SER A 40 1.58 -7.38 3.78
C SER A 40 0.43 -7.73 2.81
N PHE A 41 0.68 -7.67 1.50
CA PHE A 41 -0.31 -8.05 0.50
C PHE A 41 -0.72 -9.52 0.56
N ASP A 42 0.20 -10.43 0.91
CA ASP A 42 -0.10 -11.87 1.00
C ASP A 42 -0.41 -12.33 2.43
N GLY A 43 -0.36 -11.42 3.42
CA GLY A 43 -0.86 -11.65 4.77
C GLY A 43 0.22 -11.89 5.83
N ALA A 44 1.50 -11.70 5.52
CA ALA A 44 2.55 -11.65 6.53
C ALA A 44 2.26 -10.51 7.50
N THR A 45 2.24 -10.83 8.80
CA THR A 45 1.82 -9.87 9.83
C THR A 45 2.71 -9.96 11.06
N ASP A 46 3.06 -8.80 11.59
CA ASP A 46 3.68 -8.64 12.90
C ASP A 46 3.57 -7.17 13.32
N THR A 47 4.19 -6.82 14.44
CA THR A 47 4.43 -5.45 14.87
C THR A 47 5.79 -4.95 14.37
N THR A 48 5.83 -3.73 13.82
CA THR A 48 7.08 -3.03 13.48
C THR A 48 7.47 -2.02 14.56
N THR A 49 8.72 -1.61 14.61
CA THR A 49 9.18 -0.60 15.59
C THR A 49 10.29 0.26 14.96
N ALA A 50 9.91 1.43 14.47
CA ALA A 50 10.76 2.63 14.38
C ALA A 50 9.98 3.78 13.74
N THR A 51 10.17 4.98 14.25
CA THR A 51 9.78 6.21 13.55
C THR A 51 10.77 6.48 12.42
N SER A 52 10.26 6.58 11.20
CA SER A 52 11.04 6.82 9.98
C SER A 52 10.10 6.98 8.79
N VAL A 53 10.66 7.28 7.63
CA VAL A 53 9.93 7.24 6.36
C VAL A 53 10.26 5.94 5.64
N TYR A 54 9.22 5.18 5.26
CA TYR A 54 9.36 3.87 4.63
C TYR A 54 8.76 3.84 3.24
N VAL A 55 9.41 3.12 2.32
CA VAL A 55 8.80 2.71 1.05
C VAL A 55 7.78 1.61 1.35
N VAL A 56 6.50 1.96 1.37
CA VAL A 56 5.39 1.04 1.66
C VAL A 56 5.21 0.07 0.48
N THR A 57 5.07 0.62 -0.71
CA THR A 57 4.97 -0.13 -1.96
C THR A 57 5.34 0.75 -3.15
N SER A 58 5.76 0.13 -4.24
CA SER A 58 6.14 0.76 -5.50
C SER A 58 6.03 -0.27 -6.62
N LEU A 59 5.89 0.19 -7.86
CA LEU A 59 6.20 -0.66 -9.01
C LEU A 59 7.71 -0.89 -9.07
N CYS A 60 8.14 -2.15 -9.18
CA CYS A 60 9.55 -2.52 -9.20
C CYS A 60 10.29 -1.93 -10.41
N ASP A 61 9.63 -1.81 -11.56
CA ASP A 61 10.21 -1.23 -12.77
C ASP A 61 9.99 0.29 -12.79
N PRO A 62 11.03 1.12 -12.54
CA PRO A 62 10.92 2.58 -12.58
C PRO A 62 10.65 3.15 -13.97
N GLN A 63 10.79 2.36 -15.04
CA GLN A 63 10.49 2.78 -16.41
C GLN A 63 9.05 2.48 -16.82
N HIS A 64 8.27 1.81 -15.97
CA HIS A 64 6.88 1.49 -16.28
C HIS A 64 6.05 2.78 -16.48
N PRO A 65 5.21 2.90 -17.53
CA PRO A 65 4.46 4.15 -17.81
C PRO A 65 3.54 4.61 -16.67
N THR A 66 3.05 3.66 -15.87
CA THR A 66 2.19 3.91 -14.71
C THR A 66 2.95 3.75 -13.38
N TRP A 67 4.28 3.86 -13.41
CA TRP A 67 5.13 3.75 -12.23
C TRP A 67 4.64 4.63 -11.08
N PHE A 68 4.73 4.08 -9.87
CA PHE A 68 4.49 4.80 -8.64
C PHE A 68 5.40 4.31 -7.52
N ARG A 69 5.59 5.16 -6.51
CA ARG A 69 6.25 4.87 -5.23
C ARG A 69 5.51 5.57 -4.12
N LEU A 70 5.02 4.79 -3.15
CA LEU A 70 4.32 5.27 -1.97
C LEU A 70 5.26 5.22 -0.75
N LEU A 71 5.43 6.38 -0.12
CA LEU A 71 6.11 6.50 1.16
C LEU A 71 5.10 6.77 2.28
N ALA A 72 5.35 6.19 3.45
CA ALA A 72 4.68 6.54 4.70
C ALA A 72 5.70 7.10 5.70
N ASP A 73 5.42 8.30 6.18
CA ASP A 73 6.13 8.93 7.29
C ASP A 73 5.47 8.47 8.60
N VAL A 74 6.20 7.67 9.37
CA VAL A 74 5.78 7.16 10.67
C VAL A 74 6.40 8.02 11.76
N GLY A 75 5.56 8.83 12.40
CA GLY A 75 5.91 9.65 13.56
C GLY A 75 5.28 9.15 14.85
N GLU A 76 5.45 9.89 15.93
CA GLU A 76 4.77 9.62 17.21
C GLU A 76 3.49 10.45 17.35
N ILE A 77 2.40 9.78 17.73
CA ILE A 77 1.11 10.42 18.00
C ILE A 77 0.62 9.92 19.35
N ARG A 78 0.63 10.81 20.36
CA ARG A 78 0.27 10.46 21.75
C ARG A 78 1.04 9.22 22.24
N ASP A 79 2.37 9.27 22.09
CA ASP A 79 3.31 8.21 22.48
C ASP A 79 3.08 6.86 21.78
N ARG A 80 2.47 6.88 20.59
CA ARG A 80 2.27 5.69 19.75
C ARG A 80 2.73 5.96 18.32
N PRO A 81 3.53 5.06 17.72
CA PRO A 81 3.86 5.14 16.31
C PRO A 81 2.61 5.06 15.43
N ALA A 82 2.49 5.99 14.49
CA ALA A 82 1.41 6.03 13.51
C ALA A 82 1.84 6.86 12.29
N VAL A 83 1.17 6.66 11.16
CA VAL A 83 1.46 7.42 9.95
C VAL A 83 0.96 8.85 10.10
N VAL A 84 1.88 9.80 9.96
CA VAL A 84 1.62 11.25 10.03
C VAL A 84 1.53 11.90 8.66
N ALA A 85 2.16 11.29 7.65
CA ALA A 85 2.05 11.73 6.27
C ALA A 85 2.25 10.57 5.27
N LEU A 86 1.65 10.73 4.09
CA LEU A 86 1.92 9.93 2.90
C LEU A 86 2.55 10.81 1.83
N HIS A 87 3.52 10.25 1.11
CA HIS A 87 4.08 10.84 -0.10
C HIS A 87 3.95 9.86 -1.25
N LEU A 88 3.15 10.19 -2.26
CA LEU A 88 2.98 9.41 -3.48
C LEU A 88 3.74 10.09 -4.61
N PHE A 89 4.69 9.37 -5.18
CA PHE A 89 5.28 9.69 -6.48
C PHE A 89 4.60 8.83 -7.53
N SER A 90 4.15 9.44 -8.61
CA SER A 90 3.59 8.75 -9.77
C SER A 90 4.01 9.44 -11.05
N SER A 91 3.81 8.79 -12.19
CA SER A 91 4.02 9.42 -13.51
C SER A 91 3.10 10.63 -13.77
N GLN A 92 2.01 10.78 -13.00
CA GLN A 92 1.02 11.84 -13.19
C GLN A 92 1.21 13.04 -12.25
N ALA A 93 1.59 12.78 -11.00
CA ALA A 93 1.81 13.81 -9.98
C ALA A 93 2.62 13.32 -8.78
N PHE A 94 3.17 14.29 -8.05
CA PHE A 94 3.63 14.13 -6.67
C PHE A 94 2.55 14.60 -5.71
N VAL A 95 2.10 13.72 -4.81
CA VAL A 95 1.04 14.02 -3.84
C VAL A 95 1.59 13.84 -2.43
N THR A 96 1.39 14.84 -1.57
CA THR A 96 1.64 14.73 -0.12
C THR A 96 0.33 14.90 0.63
N ILE A 97 0.04 13.98 1.54
CA ILE A 97 -1.14 14.03 2.41
C ILE A 97 -0.67 13.94 3.84
N LYS A 98 -0.99 14.95 4.65
CA LYS A 98 -0.75 14.91 6.09
C LYS A 98 -2.00 14.44 6.83
N LYS A 99 -1.80 13.84 8.00
CA LYS A 99 -2.87 13.38 8.89
C LYS A 99 -3.82 14.51 9.33
N ASP A 100 -3.34 15.75 9.37
CA ASP A 100 -4.17 16.95 9.61
C ASP A 100 -4.98 17.40 8.37
N LYS A 101 -5.09 16.52 7.36
CA LYS A 101 -5.81 16.70 6.10
C LYS A 101 -5.25 17.76 5.16
N LYS A 102 -4.06 18.30 5.44
CA LYS A 102 -3.40 19.18 4.48
C LYS A 102 -2.85 18.36 3.31
N ILE A 103 -3.13 18.82 2.10
CA ILE A 103 -2.79 18.14 0.86
C ILE A 103 -1.98 19.07 -0.03
N TRP A 104 -0.95 18.52 -0.66
CA TRP A 104 -0.18 19.19 -1.71
C TRP A 104 -0.13 18.32 -2.95
N VAL A 105 -0.31 18.92 -4.11
CA VAL A 105 -0.12 18.30 -5.41
C VAL A 105 0.94 19.09 -6.15
N ASN A 106 2.02 18.42 -6.54
CA ASN A 106 3.19 19.03 -7.19
C ASN A 106 3.75 20.25 -6.41
N GLY A 107 3.72 20.17 -5.07
CA GLY A 107 4.18 21.22 -4.18
C GLY A 107 3.18 22.37 -3.93
N VAL A 108 2.03 22.38 -4.60
CA VAL A 108 0.98 23.40 -4.43
C VAL A 108 -0.08 22.90 -3.46
N PRO A 109 -0.48 23.69 -2.43
CA PRO A 109 -1.59 23.32 -1.55
C PRO A 109 -2.89 23.08 -2.34
N ALA A 110 -3.62 22.03 -2.00
CA ALA A 110 -4.88 21.66 -2.65
C ALA A 110 -5.99 21.41 -1.63
N THR A 111 -7.23 21.65 -2.06
CA THR A 111 -8.44 21.42 -1.26
C THR A 111 -9.27 20.32 -1.90
N LEU A 112 -9.81 19.41 -1.10
CA LEU A 112 -10.62 18.29 -1.58
C LEU A 112 -11.99 18.73 -2.13
N PRO A 113 -12.57 17.98 -3.08
CA PRO A 113 -11.95 16.88 -3.82
C PRO A 113 -10.93 17.40 -4.84
N VAL A 114 -9.92 16.59 -5.16
CA VAL A 114 -8.91 16.93 -6.18
C VAL A 114 -8.97 15.92 -7.32
N GLU A 115 -9.17 16.40 -8.53
CA GLU A 115 -9.03 15.61 -9.76
C GLU A 115 -7.72 16.00 -10.43
N ILE A 116 -6.75 15.09 -10.43
CA ILE A 116 -5.43 15.32 -11.02
C ILE A 116 -5.45 14.92 -12.50
N SER A 117 -6.18 13.85 -12.82
CA SER A 117 -6.46 13.39 -14.18
C SER A 117 -7.77 12.58 -14.19
N SER A 118 -8.14 12.07 -15.37
CA SER A 118 -9.28 11.14 -15.50
C SER A 118 -9.11 9.82 -14.73
N THR A 119 -7.89 9.48 -14.30
CA THR A 119 -7.59 8.23 -13.59
C THR A 119 -7.11 8.43 -12.16
N LEU A 120 -6.53 9.59 -11.82
CA LEU A 120 -5.97 9.89 -10.50
C LEU A 120 -6.78 10.97 -9.77
N THR A 121 -7.39 10.60 -8.65
CA THR A 121 -8.23 11.49 -7.84
C THR A 121 -7.91 11.39 -6.34
N ILE A 122 -8.21 12.45 -5.61
CA ILE A 122 -8.11 12.51 -4.15
C ILE A 122 -9.46 12.92 -3.57
N THR A 123 -10.02 12.10 -2.68
CA THR A 123 -11.34 12.33 -2.06
C THR A 123 -11.30 12.10 -0.55
N GLU A 124 -12.30 12.61 0.17
CA GLU A 124 -12.52 12.26 1.57
C GLU A 124 -13.79 11.42 1.72
N THR A 125 -13.70 10.34 2.49
CA THR A 125 -14.88 9.57 2.90
C THR A 125 -14.76 9.18 4.36
N ARG A 126 -15.73 9.61 5.19
CA ARG A 126 -15.78 9.34 6.63
C ARG A 126 -14.49 9.72 7.38
N GLY A 127 -13.85 10.82 6.99
CA GLY A 127 -12.60 11.28 7.60
C GLY A 127 -11.32 10.70 6.99
N THR A 128 -11.40 9.60 6.23
CA THR A 128 -10.25 9.01 5.53
C THR A 128 -10.03 9.73 4.21
N ILE A 129 -8.78 10.14 3.96
CA ILE A 129 -8.37 10.68 2.66
C ILE A 129 -7.95 9.51 1.77
N TRP A 130 -8.54 9.44 0.58
CA TRP A 130 -8.28 8.39 -0.40
C TRP A 130 -7.61 8.98 -1.64
N VAL A 131 -6.49 8.39 -2.06
CA VAL A 131 -5.87 8.60 -3.37
C VAL A 131 -6.16 7.39 -4.23
N THR A 132 -6.90 7.57 -5.30
CA THR A 132 -7.31 6.50 -6.19
C THR A 132 -6.70 6.71 -7.56
N GLN A 133 -5.91 5.75 -8.04
CA GLN A 133 -5.48 5.65 -9.44
C GLN A 133 -6.12 4.41 -10.06
N LYS A 134 -7.00 4.58 -11.06
CA LYS A 134 -7.69 3.46 -11.70
C LYS A 134 -6.93 2.97 -12.95
N PRO A 135 -6.77 1.64 -13.13
CA PRO A 135 -7.22 0.56 -12.25
C PRO A 135 -6.24 0.22 -11.10
N GLU A 136 -5.05 0.82 -11.06
CA GLU A 136 -3.88 0.34 -10.31
C GLU A 136 -4.06 0.21 -8.79
N PHE A 137 -4.47 1.29 -8.11
CA PHE A 137 -4.48 1.32 -6.65
C PHE A 137 -5.52 2.25 -6.02
N ASN A 138 -5.80 1.98 -4.75
CA ASN A 138 -6.52 2.87 -3.85
C ASN A 138 -5.79 2.94 -2.50
N ILE A 139 -5.35 4.13 -2.11
CA ILE A 139 -4.53 4.38 -0.92
C ILE A 139 -5.33 5.25 0.04
N GLY A 140 -5.56 4.78 1.27
CA GLY A 140 -6.30 5.50 2.30
C GLY A 140 -5.42 5.87 3.49
N LEU A 141 -5.50 7.12 3.95
CA LEU A 141 -4.97 7.56 5.25
C LEU A 141 -6.12 7.94 6.17
N SER A 142 -6.32 7.17 7.24
CA SER A 142 -7.41 7.38 8.18
C SER A 142 -7.06 8.43 9.27
N PRO A 143 -8.05 8.97 9.99
CA PRO A 143 -7.81 9.85 11.13
C PRO A 143 -7.01 9.20 12.28
N SER A 144 -6.96 7.86 12.35
CA SER A 144 -6.11 7.18 13.36
C SER A 144 -4.64 7.17 12.95
N GLY A 145 -4.32 7.46 11.67
CA GLY A 145 -2.99 7.27 11.10
C GLY A 145 -2.77 5.84 10.58
N GLU A 146 -3.86 5.12 10.29
CA GLU A 146 -3.79 3.85 9.56
C GLU A 146 -3.68 4.13 8.06
N VAL A 147 -2.75 3.43 7.42
CA VAL A 147 -2.65 3.37 5.95
C VAL A 147 -3.24 2.06 5.47
N THR A 148 -4.12 2.16 4.47
CA THR A 148 -4.62 1.03 3.70
C THR A 148 -4.18 1.21 2.27
N VAL A 149 -3.54 0.19 1.69
CA VAL A 149 -3.22 0.14 0.26
C VAL A 149 -3.96 -1.03 -0.35
N THR A 150 -4.78 -0.76 -1.36
CA THR A 150 -5.42 -1.78 -2.18
C THR A 150 -4.87 -1.68 -3.60
N VAL A 151 -4.45 -2.79 -4.19
CA VAL A 151 -3.85 -2.87 -5.53
C VAL A 151 -4.62 -3.85 -6.41
N ALA A 152 -4.67 -3.57 -7.70
CA ALA A 152 -5.26 -4.49 -8.68
C ALA A 152 -4.43 -5.77 -8.83
N GLN A 153 -5.08 -6.86 -9.24
CA GLN A 153 -4.44 -8.16 -9.38
C GLN A 153 -3.32 -8.15 -10.42
N GLU A 154 -3.41 -7.30 -11.43
CA GLU A 154 -2.44 -7.11 -12.50
C GLU A 154 -1.07 -6.64 -11.99
N LEU A 155 -1.02 -6.08 -10.79
CA LEU A 155 0.23 -5.68 -10.15
C LEU A 155 0.93 -6.82 -9.40
N SER A 156 0.34 -8.02 -9.36
CA SER A 156 0.96 -9.20 -8.76
C SER A 156 2.36 -9.44 -9.31
N ARG A 157 3.32 -9.74 -8.42
CA ARG A 157 4.74 -9.99 -8.74
C ARG A 157 5.50 -8.81 -9.34
N ASN A 158 4.85 -7.66 -9.51
CA ASN A 158 5.43 -6.43 -10.05
C ASN A 158 5.64 -5.35 -8.96
N LEU A 159 5.28 -5.65 -7.71
CA LEU A 159 5.40 -4.73 -6.59
C LEU A 159 6.66 -4.98 -5.76
N CYS A 160 7.22 -3.88 -5.29
CA CYS A 160 8.40 -3.83 -4.44
C CYS A 160 8.12 -2.89 -3.27
N GLY A 161 8.53 -3.26 -2.06
CA GLY A 161 8.37 -2.42 -0.88
C GLY A 161 8.12 -3.24 0.37
N PHE A 162 7.91 -2.54 1.47
CA PHE A 162 7.66 -3.18 2.76
C PHE A 162 6.40 -4.07 2.77
N CYS A 163 5.40 -3.79 1.91
CA CYS A 163 4.19 -4.59 1.75
C CYS A 163 4.38 -5.94 1.02
N GLY A 164 5.61 -6.29 0.61
CA GLY A 164 5.87 -7.52 -0.13
C GLY A 164 5.66 -7.40 -1.64
N ASN A 165 5.72 -8.53 -2.34
CA ASN A 165 5.69 -8.61 -3.80
C ASN A 165 4.32 -9.03 -4.38
N TYR A 166 3.35 -9.35 -3.51
CA TYR A 166 1.99 -9.73 -3.88
C TYR A 166 1.97 -10.93 -4.85
N ASP A 167 2.63 -12.01 -4.46
CA ASP A 167 2.80 -13.22 -5.25
C ASP A 167 1.99 -14.43 -4.73
N GLY A 168 1.35 -14.28 -3.57
CA GLY A 168 0.53 -15.26 -2.89
C GLY A 168 1.22 -16.07 -1.82
N ASP A 169 2.47 -15.74 -1.49
CA ASP A 169 3.25 -16.44 -0.49
C ASP A 169 3.75 -15.50 0.62
N ALA A 170 2.94 -15.42 1.68
CA ALA A 170 3.25 -14.67 2.89
C ALA A 170 4.59 -15.06 3.54
N ALA A 171 5.08 -16.28 3.34
CA ALA A 171 6.36 -16.71 3.92
C ALA A 171 7.54 -15.97 3.31
N ASN A 172 7.35 -15.32 2.16
CA ASN A 172 8.39 -14.69 1.38
C ASN A 172 8.26 -13.15 1.28
N ASP A 173 7.24 -12.55 1.90
CA ASP A 173 6.98 -11.11 1.82
C ASP A 173 8.03 -10.24 2.52
N LEU A 174 8.72 -10.77 3.52
CA LEU A 174 9.72 -10.02 4.29
C LEU A 174 11.06 -10.02 3.56
N ARG A 175 11.16 -9.20 2.51
CA ARG A 175 12.38 -9.00 1.72
C ARG A 175 12.95 -7.61 1.89
N GLY A 176 14.25 -7.46 1.69
CA GLY A 176 14.90 -6.16 1.49
C GLY A 176 14.85 -5.70 0.02
N PRO A 177 15.32 -4.49 -0.27
CA PRO A 177 15.43 -3.97 -1.65
C PRO A 177 16.32 -4.80 -2.59
N ASP A 178 17.23 -5.61 -2.04
CA ASP A 178 18.08 -6.55 -2.80
C ASP A 178 17.37 -7.87 -3.13
N GLY A 179 16.08 -7.99 -2.80
CA GLY A 179 15.23 -9.16 -3.03
C GLY A 179 15.46 -10.31 -2.05
N LYS A 180 16.40 -10.19 -1.12
CA LYS A 180 16.67 -11.27 -0.15
C LYS A 180 15.71 -11.23 1.02
N LEU A 181 15.35 -12.41 1.51
CA LEU A 181 14.57 -12.55 2.73
C LEU A 181 15.34 -11.99 3.93
N VAL A 182 14.61 -11.30 4.80
CA VAL A 182 15.09 -10.81 6.08
C VAL A 182 14.31 -11.49 7.20
N GLY A 183 14.94 -11.61 8.37
CA GLY A 183 14.45 -12.52 9.42
C GLY A 183 13.16 -12.09 10.13
N ASN A 184 12.76 -10.81 10.04
CA ASN A 184 11.55 -10.31 10.71
C ASN A 184 11.06 -8.97 10.13
N VAL A 185 9.86 -8.55 10.52
CA VAL A 185 9.19 -7.32 10.07
C VAL A 185 10.00 -6.06 10.41
N VAL A 186 10.70 -6.04 11.55
CA VAL A 186 11.56 -4.89 11.94
C VAL A 186 12.76 -4.75 10.98
N ALA A 187 13.40 -5.86 10.62
CA ALA A 187 14.48 -5.87 9.64
C ALA A 187 13.99 -5.45 8.25
N ALA A 188 12.79 -5.91 7.85
CA ALA A 188 12.16 -5.50 6.59
C ALA A 188 11.86 -4.00 6.57
N ALA A 189 11.22 -3.47 7.62
CA ALA A 189 10.96 -2.04 7.74
C ALA A 189 12.26 -1.22 7.67
N LYS A 190 13.31 -1.64 8.38
CA LYS A 190 14.62 -0.97 8.33
C LYS A 190 15.23 -1.00 6.92
N ALA A 191 15.13 -2.12 6.21
CA ALA A 191 15.64 -2.27 4.85
C ALA A 191 14.91 -1.37 3.84
N TRP A 192 13.63 -1.07 4.09
CA TRP A 192 12.79 -0.21 3.24
C TRP A 192 12.70 1.24 3.73
N ARG A 193 13.61 1.70 4.60
CA ARG A 193 13.72 3.14 4.89
C ARG A 193 14.02 3.91 3.61
N ALA A 194 13.42 5.07 3.46
CA ALA A 194 13.60 5.96 2.32
C ALA A 194 14.69 7.00 2.65
N PRO A 195 15.97 6.78 2.31
CA PRO A 195 17.07 7.68 2.70
C PRO A 195 16.91 9.11 2.16
N ASP A 196 16.22 9.25 1.03
CA ASP A 196 15.86 10.52 0.40
C ASP A 196 14.80 11.34 1.17
N PHE A 197 14.18 10.74 2.19
CA PHE A 197 13.16 11.34 3.05
C PHE A 197 13.47 11.22 4.55
N THR A 198 14.61 10.63 4.91
CA THR A 198 15.08 10.56 6.30
C THR A 198 16.23 11.53 6.52
N TYR A 199 16.09 12.36 7.54
CA TYR A 199 17.12 13.29 8.02
C TYR A 199 18.31 12.57 8.67
#